data_AF-A0A1S0RZZ2-F1
#
_entry.id   AF-A0A1S0RZZ2-F1
#
_cell.length_a   1.000
_cell.length_b   1.000
_cell.length_c   1.000
_cell.angle_alpha   90.00
_cell.angle_beta   90.00
_cell.angle_gamma   90.00
#
_symmetry.space_group_name_H-M   'P 1'
#
loop_
_entity.id
_entity.type
_entity.pdbx_description
1 polymer ?
#
loop_
_entity_poly.entity_id
_entity_poly.type
_entity_poly.pdbx_seq_one_letter_code
_entity_poly.pdbx_strand_id
1 'polypeptide(L)'
;FPFLFMGTKYNSCTNQGRDDGFLWCSTTYNFDEDGKYGFCPHELLFTLGGNAEGAACKFPFTFQGEKYDGCTTQGRDDGYRWCATTEDYDRDTKYGFCPETAMSTVGGNAEGSPCVFPFTFLGDTYEACTASGRRDGKMWCATT
;
A
#
# COMPACT_ATOMS: atom_id res chain seq x y z
N PHE A 1 9.71 -11.13 -6.15
CA PHE A 1 9.78 -11.40 -4.69
C PHE A 1 10.22 -12.85 -4.46
N PRO A 2 11.03 -13.12 -3.42
CA PRO A 2 11.65 -12.14 -2.52
C PRO A 2 12.71 -11.28 -3.20
N PHE A 3 13.11 -10.19 -2.55
CA PHE A 3 14.37 -9.48 -2.83
C PHE A 3 15.18 -9.26 -1.55
N LEU A 4 16.48 -9.11 -1.70
CA LEU A 4 17.46 -8.89 -0.64
C LEU A 4 17.85 -7.41 -0.63
N PHE A 5 17.77 -6.79 0.55
CA PHE A 5 18.23 -5.43 0.81
C PHE A 5 18.78 -5.33 2.23
N MET A 6 20.01 -4.81 2.37
CA MET A 6 20.74 -4.73 3.65
C MET A 6 20.75 -6.06 4.41
N GLY A 7 20.93 -7.17 3.70
CA GLY A 7 20.93 -8.53 4.29
C GLY A 7 19.56 -9.06 4.73
N THR A 8 18.47 -8.29 4.56
CA THR A 8 17.11 -8.70 4.91
C THR A 8 16.31 -9.07 3.65
N LYS A 9 15.52 -10.15 3.73
CA LYS A 9 14.66 -10.60 2.63
C LYS A 9 13.27 -9.99 2.76
N TYR A 10 12.82 -9.31 1.71
CA TYR A 10 11.49 -8.71 1.61
C TYR A 10 10.63 -9.49 0.62
N ASN A 11 9.42 -9.87 1.05
CA ASN A 11 8.44 -10.61 0.24
C ASN A 11 7.29 -9.73 -0.29
N SER A 12 7.31 -8.45 0.06
CA SER A 12 6.37 -7.42 -0.39
C SER A 12 7.13 -6.10 -0.54
N CYS A 13 6.46 -5.09 -1.06
CA CYS A 13 7.02 -3.74 -1.08
C CYS A 13 7.24 -3.23 0.33
N THR A 14 8.28 -2.43 0.52
CA THR A 14 8.66 -1.85 1.82
C THR A 14 9.01 -0.38 1.65
N ASN A 15 8.88 0.39 2.72
CA ASN A 15 9.42 1.74 2.83
C ASN A 15 10.80 1.75 3.51
N GLN A 16 11.39 0.58 3.80
CA GLN A 16 12.68 0.49 4.48
C GLN A 16 13.75 1.29 3.71
N GLY A 17 14.50 2.10 4.46
CA GLY A 17 15.53 2.97 3.90
C GLY A 17 15.00 4.27 3.26
N ARG A 18 13.70 4.60 3.45
CA ARG A 18 13.10 5.85 3.00
C ARG A 18 12.39 6.59 4.13
N ASP A 19 12.56 7.91 4.16
CA ASP A 19 11.90 8.80 5.14
C ASP A 19 10.56 9.36 4.65
N ASP A 20 10.28 9.26 3.35
CA ASP A 20 9.05 9.78 2.72
C ASP A 20 7.88 8.77 2.70
N GLY A 21 8.09 7.57 3.25
CA GLY A 21 7.06 6.55 3.36
C GLY A 21 6.70 5.85 2.04
N PHE A 22 7.35 6.17 0.92
CA PHE A 22 7.04 5.53 -0.35
C PHE A 22 7.42 4.04 -0.34
N LEU A 23 6.50 3.20 -0.79
CA LEU A 23 6.75 1.77 -0.95
C LEU A 23 7.58 1.51 -2.21
N TRP A 24 8.60 0.68 -2.10
CA TRP A 24 9.44 0.27 -3.20
C TRP A 24 9.76 -1.23 -3.14
N CYS A 25 10.19 -1.77 -4.27
CA CYS A 25 10.75 -3.12 -4.36
C CYS A 25 11.93 -3.15 -5.34
N SER A 26 12.86 -4.07 -5.10
CA SER A 26 13.90 -4.38 -6.07
C SER A 26 13.31 -5.11 -7.27
N THR A 27 13.76 -4.76 -8.47
CA THR A 27 13.39 -5.49 -9.70
C THR A 27 14.28 -6.70 -9.95
N THR A 28 15.28 -6.92 -9.10
CA THR A 28 16.15 -8.10 -9.08
C THR A 28 16.19 -8.72 -7.68
N TYR A 29 16.79 -9.91 -7.55
CA TYR A 29 16.91 -10.55 -6.25
C TYR A 29 17.86 -9.81 -5.31
N ASN A 30 19.03 -9.36 -5.78
CA ASN A 30 20.03 -8.74 -4.91
C ASN A 30 20.15 -7.24 -5.17
N PHE A 31 19.40 -6.43 -4.41
CA PHE A 31 19.47 -4.97 -4.55
C PHE A 31 20.85 -4.42 -4.18
N ASP A 32 21.49 -5.03 -3.18
CA ASP A 32 22.78 -4.58 -2.67
C ASP A 32 23.90 -4.68 -3.75
N GLU A 33 23.70 -5.55 -4.75
CA GLU A 33 24.59 -5.68 -5.92
C GLU A 33 24.08 -4.94 -7.15
N ASP A 34 22.80 -5.10 -7.49
CA ASP A 34 22.26 -4.63 -8.78
C ASP A 34 21.79 -3.17 -8.75
N GLY A 35 21.33 -2.69 -7.58
CA GLY A 35 20.78 -1.34 -7.40
C GLY A 35 19.52 -1.00 -8.20
N LYS A 36 18.81 -2.00 -8.77
CA LYS A 36 17.62 -1.77 -9.62
C LYS A 36 16.34 -1.86 -8.79
N TYR A 37 15.53 -0.81 -8.82
CA TYR A 37 14.28 -0.74 -8.06
C TYR A 37 13.18 0.02 -8.80
N GLY A 38 11.96 -0.06 -8.26
CA GLY A 38 10.83 0.77 -8.64
C GLY A 38 9.89 1.04 -7.46
N PHE A 39 9.04 2.06 -7.60
CA PHE A 39 7.99 2.35 -6.62
C PHE A 39 6.79 1.45 -6.83
N CYS A 40 6.24 0.97 -5.73
CA CYS A 40 5.02 0.19 -5.75
C CYS A 40 3.81 1.13 -5.70
N PRO A 41 2.82 0.95 -6.58
CA PRO A 41 1.67 1.83 -6.66
C PRO A 41 0.81 1.73 -5.40
N HIS A 42 0.48 2.88 -4.80
CA HIS A 42 -0.45 2.93 -3.68
C HIS A 42 -1.17 4.27 -3.67
N GLU A 43 -2.50 4.23 -3.63
CA GLU A 43 -3.38 5.39 -3.73
C GLU A 43 -3.20 6.42 -2.60
N LEU A 44 -2.74 5.99 -1.41
CA LEU A 44 -2.36 6.89 -0.31
C LEU A 44 -1.00 7.60 -0.52
N LEU A 45 -0.20 7.16 -1.49
CA LEU A 45 1.13 7.72 -1.76
C LEU A 45 1.14 8.59 -3.00
N PHE A 46 0.56 8.08 -4.11
CA PHE A 46 0.46 8.81 -5.36
C PHE A 46 -0.64 8.23 -6.25
N THR A 47 -1.07 9.02 -7.23
CA THR A 47 -1.97 8.58 -8.28
C THR A 47 -1.27 8.55 -9.64
N LEU A 48 -1.86 7.84 -10.61
CA LEU A 48 -1.36 7.79 -11.98
C LEU A 48 -2.30 8.52 -12.93
N GLY A 49 -1.74 9.25 -13.90
CA GLY A 49 -2.54 10.02 -14.87
C GLY A 49 -3.41 11.10 -14.23
N GLY A 50 -4.60 11.32 -14.80
CA GLY A 50 -5.53 12.35 -14.34
C GLY A 50 -4.98 13.76 -14.48
N ASN A 51 -5.44 14.68 -13.61
CA ASN A 51 -5.06 16.09 -13.62
C ASN A 51 -4.47 16.56 -12.27
N ALA A 52 -4.16 15.61 -11.40
CA ALA A 52 -3.63 15.83 -10.05
C ALA A 52 -2.10 15.73 -9.95
N GLU A 53 -1.39 15.54 -11.07
CA GLU A 53 0.08 15.58 -11.14
C GLU A 53 0.75 14.59 -10.15
N GLY A 54 0.14 13.42 -9.97
CA GLY A 54 0.65 12.38 -9.09
C GLY A 54 0.33 12.56 -7.61
N ALA A 55 -0.47 13.58 -7.23
CA ALA A 55 -0.89 13.74 -5.85
C ALA A 55 -1.62 12.50 -5.32
N ALA A 56 -1.45 12.21 -4.02
CA ALA A 56 -2.14 11.13 -3.33
C ALA A 56 -3.66 11.37 -3.31
N CYS A 57 -4.42 10.27 -3.19
CA CYS A 57 -5.84 10.34 -2.94
C CYS A 57 -6.12 11.03 -1.60
N LYS A 58 -7.22 11.78 -1.54
CA LYS A 58 -7.72 12.37 -0.30
C LYS A 58 -8.93 11.58 0.15
N PHE A 59 -8.79 10.78 1.20
CA PHE A 59 -9.92 10.03 1.77
C PHE A 59 -10.40 10.64 3.10
N PRO A 60 -11.74 10.66 3.34
CA PRO A 60 -12.78 10.51 2.32
C PRO A 60 -12.77 11.69 1.32
N PHE A 61 -13.24 11.44 0.10
CA PHE A 61 -13.60 12.51 -0.85
C PHE A 61 -15.08 12.47 -1.22
N THR A 62 -15.62 13.61 -1.61
CA THR A 62 -17.03 13.74 -2.07
C THR A 62 -17.10 13.73 -3.59
N PHE A 63 -18.01 12.92 -4.16
CA PHE A 63 -18.36 12.91 -5.58
C PHE A 63 -19.86 12.67 -5.75
N GLN A 64 -20.54 13.55 -6.50
CA GLN A 64 -21.99 13.56 -6.68
C GLN A 64 -22.77 13.50 -5.36
N GLY A 65 -22.24 14.16 -4.33
CA GLY A 65 -22.83 14.19 -2.98
C GLY A 65 -22.64 12.93 -2.13
N GLU A 66 -21.94 11.91 -2.63
CA GLU A 66 -21.57 10.71 -1.88
C GLU A 66 -20.10 10.76 -1.44
N LYS A 67 -19.80 10.17 -0.27
CA LYS A 67 -18.44 10.06 0.26
C LYS A 67 -17.80 8.73 -0.10
N TYR A 68 -16.53 8.78 -0.50
CA TYR A 68 -15.73 7.62 -0.89
C TYR A 68 -14.45 7.57 -0.06
N ASP A 69 -14.26 6.45 0.67
CA ASP A 69 -13.08 6.17 1.49
C ASP A 69 -12.03 5.29 0.77
N GLY A 70 -12.23 5.01 -0.51
CA GLY A 70 -11.31 4.25 -1.36
C GLY A 70 -11.50 4.60 -2.83
N CYS A 71 -10.58 4.15 -3.69
CA CYS A 71 -10.75 4.39 -5.12
C CYS A 71 -12.00 3.68 -5.67
N THR A 72 -12.73 4.37 -6.54
CA THR A 72 -14.03 3.95 -7.08
C THR A 72 -13.99 3.86 -8.61
N THR A 73 -14.90 3.11 -9.21
CA THR A 73 -15.16 3.12 -10.66
C THR A 73 -16.39 3.97 -11.00
N GLN A 74 -17.04 4.58 -10.01
CA GLN A 74 -18.26 5.35 -10.21
C GLN A 74 -18.04 6.47 -11.24
N GLY A 75 -19.01 6.64 -12.16
CA GLY A 75 -18.94 7.64 -13.22
C GLY A 75 -18.00 7.29 -14.39
N ARG A 76 -17.51 6.05 -14.47
CA ARG A 76 -16.68 5.56 -15.58
C ARG A 76 -17.19 4.25 -16.16
N ASP A 77 -17.14 4.12 -17.48
CA ASP A 77 -17.54 2.92 -18.21
C ASP A 77 -16.35 1.98 -18.56
N ASP A 78 -15.12 2.48 -18.40
CA ASP A 78 -13.90 1.74 -18.72
C ASP A 78 -13.36 0.86 -17.57
N GLY A 79 -14.02 0.91 -16.40
CA GLY A 79 -13.66 0.12 -15.23
C GLY A 79 -12.39 0.57 -14.51
N TYR A 80 -11.75 1.67 -14.92
CA TYR A 80 -10.57 2.17 -14.21
C TYR A 80 -10.96 2.78 -12.87
N ARG A 81 -10.30 2.34 -11.79
CA ARG A 81 -10.46 2.93 -10.45
C ARG A 81 -9.80 4.30 -10.41
N TRP A 82 -10.47 5.25 -9.78
CA TRP A 82 -9.99 6.61 -9.59
C TRP A 82 -10.36 7.14 -8.20
N CYS A 83 -9.70 8.21 -7.77
CA CYS A 83 -10.02 8.92 -6.55
C CYS A 83 -9.87 10.43 -6.77
N ALA A 84 -10.52 11.22 -5.93
CA ALA A 84 -10.16 12.62 -5.82
C ALA A 84 -8.87 12.79 -5.03
N THR A 85 -8.08 13.80 -5.39
CA THR A 85 -6.89 14.20 -4.64
C THR A 85 -7.17 15.43 -3.75
N THR A 86 -8.45 15.73 -3.57
CA THR A 86 -9.01 16.81 -2.74
C THR A 86 -10.24 16.28 -2.01
N GLU A 87 -10.70 16.97 -0.96
CA GLU A 87 -11.84 16.52 -0.15
C GLU A 87 -13.18 16.57 -0.90
N ASP A 88 -13.28 17.43 -1.91
CA ASP A 88 -14.51 17.64 -2.68
C ASP A 88 -14.18 17.67 -4.18
N TYR A 89 -14.41 16.54 -4.85
CA TYR A 89 -14.20 16.43 -6.29
C TYR A 89 -15.19 17.28 -7.08
N ASP A 90 -16.43 17.42 -6.59
CA ASP A 90 -17.46 18.19 -7.28
C ASP A 90 -17.06 19.67 -7.38
N ARG A 91 -16.37 20.19 -6.36
CA ARG A 91 -15.81 21.54 -6.33
C ARG A 91 -14.48 21.67 -7.07
N ASP A 92 -13.52 20.81 -6.75
CA ASP A 92 -12.11 21.03 -7.13
C ASP A 92 -11.74 20.31 -8.43
N THR A 93 -12.49 19.26 -8.80
CA THR A 93 -12.31 18.44 -10.03
C THR A 93 -10.90 17.87 -10.22
N LYS A 94 -10.17 17.69 -9.10
CA LYS A 94 -8.81 17.13 -9.06
C LYS A 94 -8.85 15.63 -8.78
N TYR A 95 -8.29 14.84 -9.70
CA TYR A 95 -8.28 13.39 -9.61
C TYR A 95 -7.03 12.74 -10.20
N GLY A 96 -6.83 11.48 -9.82
CA GLY A 96 -5.94 10.56 -10.50
C GLY A 96 -6.44 9.12 -10.41
N PHE A 97 -5.76 8.22 -11.12
CA PHE A 97 -6.13 6.81 -11.20
C PHE A 97 -5.37 5.94 -10.20
N CYS A 98 -6.03 4.86 -9.78
CA CYS A 98 -5.53 3.85 -8.85
C CYS A 98 -5.51 2.46 -9.52
N PRO A 99 -4.63 2.24 -10.51
CA PRO A 99 -4.65 1.00 -11.28
C PRO A 99 -4.34 -0.23 -10.42
N GLU A 100 -3.47 -0.10 -9.43
CA GLU A 100 -3.04 -1.18 -8.55
C GLU A 100 -2.73 -0.62 -7.15
N THR A 101 -2.94 -1.45 -6.12
CA THR A 101 -2.70 -1.09 -4.72
C THR A 101 -1.74 -2.12 -4.13
N ALA A 102 -0.50 -1.73 -3.90
CA ALA A 102 0.52 -2.60 -3.32
C ALA A 102 0.25 -2.81 -1.84
N MET A 103 -0.45 -3.90 -1.52
CA MET A 103 -0.75 -4.27 -0.14
C MET A 103 0.37 -5.11 0.46
N SER A 104 0.81 -4.76 1.68
CA SER A 104 1.81 -5.54 2.41
C SER A 104 1.17 -6.61 3.29
N THR A 105 -0.11 -6.45 3.67
CA THR A 105 -0.92 -7.45 4.38
C THR A 105 -2.26 -7.67 3.68
N VAL A 106 -2.90 -8.83 3.91
CA VAL A 106 -4.20 -9.18 3.29
C VAL A 106 -5.21 -9.52 4.39
N GLY A 107 -6.38 -8.87 4.32
CA GLY A 107 -7.44 -9.02 5.31
C GLY A 107 -7.09 -8.35 6.64
N GLY A 108 -7.50 -8.96 7.76
CA GLY A 108 -7.28 -8.39 9.09
C GLY A 108 -7.98 -7.05 9.28
N ASN A 109 -7.39 -6.18 10.10
CA ASN A 109 -7.92 -4.86 10.46
C ASN A 109 -6.91 -3.73 10.23
N ALA A 110 -5.85 -4.01 9.47
CA ALA A 110 -4.72 -3.09 9.26
C ALA A 110 -4.74 -2.44 7.86
N GLU A 111 -5.77 -2.68 7.06
CA GLU A 111 -5.99 -2.05 5.75
C GLU A 111 -4.78 -2.14 4.81
N GLY A 112 -4.10 -3.29 4.82
CA GLY A 112 -2.94 -3.53 3.96
C GLY A 112 -1.61 -3.00 4.50
N SER A 113 -1.60 -2.38 5.69
CA SER A 113 -0.40 -1.86 6.35
C SER A 113 0.70 -2.93 6.48
N PRO A 114 2.00 -2.56 6.36
CA PRO A 114 3.09 -3.50 6.51
C PRO A 114 3.16 -4.14 7.89
N CYS A 115 3.68 -5.38 7.92
CA CYS A 115 4.08 -6.01 9.17
C CYS A 115 5.16 -5.18 9.87
N VAL A 116 5.11 -5.12 11.20
CA VAL A 116 6.16 -4.56 12.05
C VAL A 116 6.89 -5.72 12.71
N PHE A 117 8.22 -5.75 12.56
CA PHE A 117 9.08 -6.74 13.18
C PHE A 117 10.19 -6.03 13.98
N PRO A 118 10.53 -6.51 15.19
CA PRO A 118 9.79 -7.54 15.94
C PRO A 118 8.43 -7.06 16.45
N PHE A 119 7.49 -8.00 16.64
CA PHE A 119 6.24 -7.74 17.35
C PHE A 119 6.00 -8.72 18.50
N THR A 120 5.24 -8.30 19.51
CA THR A 120 4.89 -9.13 20.67
C THR A 120 3.43 -9.58 20.60
N PHE A 121 3.18 -10.89 20.75
CA PHE A 121 1.82 -11.44 20.85
C PHE A 121 1.75 -12.47 21.98
N LEU A 122 0.83 -12.24 22.94
CA LEU A 122 0.64 -13.07 24.14
C LEU A 122 1.93 -13.32 24.95
N GLY A 123 2.87 -12.39 24.92
CA GLY A 123 4.13 -12.46 25.67
C GLY A 123 5.32 -13.05 24.88
N ASP A 124 5.08 -13.58 23.68
CA ASP A 124 6.13 -14.07 22.79
C ASP A 124 6.49 -13.02 21.74
N THR A 125 7.78 -12.92 21.41
CA THR A 125 8.30 -12.02 20.37
C THR A 125 8.49 -12.77 19.06
N TYR A 126 8.06 -12.17 17.95
CA TYR A 126 8.10 -12.74 16.61
C TYR A 126 8.85 -11.81 15.65
N GLU A 127 9.80 -12.40 14.91
CA GLU A 127 10.61 -11.74 13.85
C GLU A 127 10.11 -12.07 12.43
N ALA A 128 9.02 -12.83 12.33
CA ALA A 128 8.41 -13.26 11.07
C ALA A 128 6.92 -13.52 11.28
N CYS A 129 6.18 -13.68 10.18
CA CYS A 129 4.78 -14.07 10.25
C CYS A 129 4.64 -15.40 11.03
N THR A 130 3.54 -15.54 11.76
CA THR A 130 3.26 -16.72 12.59
C THR A 130 1.84 -17.23 12.37
N ALA A 131 1.60 -18.50 12.69
CA ALA A 131 0.27 -19.08 12.81
C ALA A 131 -0.24 -19.10 14.27
N SER A 132 0.53 -18.54 15.22
CA SER A 132 0.17 -18.51 16.65
C SER A 132 -1.25 -17.99 16.87
N GLY A 133 -2.03 -18.73 17.67
CA GLY A 133 -3.42 -18.39 17.97
C GLY A 133 -4.44 -18.77 16.88
N ARG A 134 -4.02 -19.28 15.71
CA ARG A 134 -4.93 -19.69 14.63
C ARG A 134 -4.96 -21.20 14.43
N ARG A 135 -6.16 -21.74 14.15
CA ARG A 135 -6.39 -23.17 13.86
C ARG A 135 -6.40 -23.48 12.36
N ASP A 136 -6.58 -22.47 11.53
CA ASP A 136 -6.66 -22.61 10.08
C ASP A 136 -5.27 -22.64 9.40
N GLY A 137 -4.19 -22.55 10.19
CA GLY A 137 -2.81 -22.61 9.70
C GLY A 137 -2.38 -21.42 8.85
N LYS A 138 -3.25 -20.42 8.65
CA LYS A 138 -2.86 -19.22 7.91
C LYS A 138 -1.76 -18.49 8.69
N MET A 139 -0.90 -17.74 8.00
CA MET A 139 0.13 -16.88 8.61
C MET A 139 -0.36 -15.44 8.80
N TRP A 140 0.05 -14.77 9.88
CA TRP A 140 -0.26 -13.37 10.18
C TRP A 140 0.91 -12.66 10.87
N CYS A 141 0.89 -11.34 10.92
CA CYS A 141 1.86 -10.49 11.61
C CYS A 141 1.12 -9.31 12.26
N ALA A 142 1.70 -8.70 13.29
CA ALA A 142 1.21 -7.42 13.78
C ALA A 142 1.71 -6.28 12.87
N THR A 143 0.98 -5.17 12.86
CA THR A 143 1.32 -3.96 12.11
C THR A 143 1.65 -2.78 13.02
N THR A 144 1.90 -3.05 14.31
CA THR A 144 2.27 -2.09 15.37
C THR A 144 3.14 -2.76 16.42
#